data_AF-A0AAV5MTN7-F1
#
_entry.id   AF-A0AAV5MTN7-F1
#
_cell.length_a   1.000
_cell.length_b   1.000
_cell.length_c   1.000
_cell.angle_alpha   90.00
_cell.angle_beta   90.00
_cell.angle_gamma   90.00
#
_symmetry.space_group_name_H-M   'P 1'
#
loop_
_entity.id
_entity.type
_entity.pdbx_description
1 polymer ?
#
loop_
_entity_poly.entity_id
_entity_poly.type
_entity_poly.pdbx_seq_one_letter_code
_entity_poly.pdbx_strand_id
1 'polypeptide(L)' 'MLIKVAVNAVARRDVLDIVNIFRGKAVDVSDHTITLELTGDLDKMVAIQRLLEPYGICE' A
#
# COMPACT_ATOMS: atom_id res chain seq x y z
N MET A 1 -3.99 -1.43 10.19
CA MET A 1 -4.81 -1.73 8.99
C MET A 1 -3.95 -2.56 8.04
N LEU A 2 -4.53 -3.61 7.47
CA LEU A 2 -3.92 -4.35 6.38
C LEU A 2 -4.61 -3.91 5.09
N ILE A 3 -3.83 -3.57 4.07
CA ILE A 3 -4.33 -3.26 2.72
C ILE A 3 -3.61 -4.15 1.73
N LYS A 4 -4.36 -4.85 0.90
CA LYS A 4 -3.83 -5.55 -0.28
C LYS A 4 -4.04 -4.69 -1.52
N VAL A 5 -3.00 -4.52 -2.31
CA VAL A 5 -3.02 -3.72 -3.54
C VAL A 5 -2.57 -4.59 -4.71
N ALA A 6 -3.34 -4.59 -5.80
CA ALA A 6 -2.91 -5.14 -7.07
C ALA A 6 -1.83 -4.23 -7.66
N VAL A 7 -0.69 -4.79 -8.07
CA VAL A 7 0.42 -3.96 -8.54
C VAL A 7 1.25 -4.72 -9.56
N ASN A 8 1.57 -4.05 -10.65
CA ASN A 8 2.48 -4.55 -11.68
C ASN A 8 3.95 -4.25 -11.32
N ALA A 9 4.90 -4.84 -12.04
CA ALA A 9 6.33 -4.68 -11.74
C ALA A 9 6.82 -3.22 -11.81
N VAL A 10 6.16 -2.37 -12.59
CA VAL A 10 6.52 -0.96 -12.77
C VAL A 10 6.07 -0.12 -11.58
N ALA A 11 4.80 -0.24 -11.19
CA ALA A 11 4.19 0.50 -10.07
C ALA A 11 4.60 -0.04 -8.70
N ARG A 12 5.22 -1.23 -8.63
CA ARG A 12 5.68 -1.86 -7.39
C ARG A 12 6.58 -0.95 -6.58
N ARG A 13 7.51 -0.24 -7.24
CA ARG A 13 8.45 0.64 -6.55
C ARG A 13 7.73 1.84 -5.94
N ASP A 14 6.84 2.46 -6.72
CA ASP A 14 6.05 3.61 -6.26
C ASP A 14 5.20 3.27 -5.03
N VAL A 15 4.53 2.11 -5.04
CA VAL A 15 3.73 1.65 -3.89
C VAL A 15 4.59 1.44 -2.64
N LEU A 16 5.76 0.83 -2.80
CA LEU A 16 6.69 0.62 -1.67
C LEU A 16 7.24 1.94 -1.12
N ASP A 17 7.52 2.91 -1.99
CA ASP A 17 7.98 4.24 -1.58
C ASP A 17 6.89 5.01 -0.83
N ILE A 18 5.64 4.98 -1.31
CA ILE A 18 4.48 5.54 -0.60
C ILE A 18 4.37 4.91 0.79
N VAL A 19 4.43 3.59 0.89
CA VAL A 19 4.33 2.87 2.17
C VAL A 19 5.45 3.29 3.11
N ASN A 20 6.68 3.45 2.60
CA ASN A 20 7.83 3.88 3.39
C ASN A 20 7.66 5.30 3.94
N ILE A 21 7.13 6.24 3.14
CA ILE A 21 6.80 7.61 3.58
C ILE A 21 5.82 7.58 4.76
N PHE A 22 4.82 6.71 4.68
CA PHE A 22 3.82 6.52 5.74
C PHE A 22 4.31 5.63 6.89
N ARG A 23 5.58 5.23 6.90
CA ARG A 23 6.17 4.31 7.89
C ARG A 23 5.37 3.00 8.04
N GLY A 24 4.77 2.54 6.94
CA GLY A 24 4.16 1.23 6.84
C GLY A 24 5.17 0.15 6.50
N LYS A 25 4.69 -1.09 6.43
CA LYS A 25 5.52 -2.25 6.09
C LYS A 25 4.84 -3.10 5.03
N ALA A 26 5.59 -3.58 4.05
CA ALA A 26 5.12 -4.67 3.20
C ALA A 26 5.27 -5.99 3.97
N VAL A 27 4.16 -6.68 4.23
CA VAL A 27 4.13 -7.94 4.98
C VAL A 27 4.02 -9.16 4.07
N ASP A 28 3.52 -8.97 2.84
CA ASP A 28 3.46 -10.00 1.81
C ASP A 28 3.68 -9.37 0.43
N VAL A 29 4.47 -10.03 -0.42
CA VAL A 29 4.79 -9.56 -1.78
C VAL A 29 4.69 -10.73 -2.73
N SER A 30 3.78 -10.62 -3.69
CA SER A 30 3.57 -11.58 -4.78
C SER A 30 3.82 -10.90 -6.13
N ASP A 31 3.78 -11.67 -7.22
CA ASP A 31 4.02 -11.13 -8.57
C ASP A 31 3.03 -10.03 -8.99
N HIS A 32 1.77 -10.15 -8.55
CA HIS A 32 0.69 -9.24 -8.93
C HIS A 32 0.06 -8.48 -7.77
N THR A 33 0.46 -8.74 -6.52
CA THR A 33 -0.14 -8.11 -5.34
C THR A 33 0.88 -7.85 -4.26
N ILE A 34 0.64 -6.82 -3.45
CA ILE A 34 1.40 -6.55 -2.23
C ILE A 34 0.42 -6.31 -1.10
N THR A 35 0.70 -6.91 0.06
CA THR A 35 -0.03 -6.64 1.30
C THR A 35 0.79 -5.74 2.20
N LEU A 36 0.16 -4.68 2.67
CA LEU A 36 0.74 -3.56 3.40
C LEU A 36 0.13 -3.49 4.79
N GLU A 37 0.98 -3.43 5.81
CA GLU A 37 0.60 -3.15 7.19
C GLU A 37 0.87 -1.69 7.52
N LEU A 38 -0.15 -1.01 8.04
CA LEU A 38 -0.12 0.40 8.36
C LEU A 38 -0.67 0.66 9.77
N THR A 39 0.04 1.52 10.51
CA THR A 39 -0.33 1.92 11.87
C THR A 39 -0.25 3.46 12.01
N GLY A 40 -1.24 4.03 12.71
CA GLY A 40 -1.41 5.46 12.91
C GLY A 40 -2.89 5.87 12.97
N ASP A 41 -3.12 7.18 13.02
CA ASP A 41 -4.45 7.76 13.18
C ASP A 41 -5.32 7.64 11.92
N LEU A 42 -6.63 7.86 12.07
CA LEU A 42 -7.61 7.70 11.00
C LEU A 42 -7.26 8.55 9.76
N ASP A 43 -6.87 9.81 9.95
CA ASP A 43 -6.45 10.70 8.86
C ASP A 43 -5.30 10.12 8.03
N LYS A 44 -4.33 9.48 8.72
CA LYS A 44 -3.19 8.84 8.07
C LYS A 44 -3.64 7.62 7.25
N MET A 45 -4.56 6.82 7.79
CA MET A 45 -5.11 5.65 7.10
C MET A 45 -5.90 6.05 5.85
N VAL A 46 -6.73 7.09 5.94
CA VAL A 46 -7.52 7.60 4.80
C VAL A 46 -6.60 8.21 3.73
N ALA A 47 -5.57 8.95 4.12
CA ALA A 47 -4.64 9.57 3.18
C ALA A 47 -3.88 8.52 2.33
N ILE A 48 -3.35 7.47 2.96
CA ILE A 48 -2.66 6.42 2.20
C ILE A 48 -3.62 5.59 1.34
N GLN A 49 -4.83 5.31 1.82
CA GLN A 49 -5.83 4.60 1.01
C GLN A 49 -6.14 5.37 -0.28
N ARG A 50 -6.31 6.70 -0.20
CA ARG A 50 -6.51 7.56 -1.38
C ARG A 50 -5.33 7.56 -2.34
N LEU A 51 -4.10 7.51 -1.82
CA LEU A 51 -2.89 7.43 -2.65
C LEU A 51 -2.74 6.06 -3.33
N LEU A 52 -3.24 4.99 -2.68
CA LEU A 52 -3.17 3.63 -3.19
C LEU A 52 -4.34 3.26 -4.12
N GLU A 53 -5.45 4.00 -4.08
CA GLU A 53 -6.65 3.80 -4.91
C GLU A 53 -6.35 3.66 -6.41
N PRO A 54 -5.48 4.48 -7.04
CA PRO A 54 -5.18 4.38 -8.47
C PRO A 54 -4.44 3.10 -8.87
N TYR A 55 -3.79 2.43 -7.92
CA TYR A 55 -3.06 1.20 -8.17
C TYR A 55 -4.00 -0.02 -8.15
N GLY A 56 -5.18 0.09 -7.53
CA GLY A 56 -6.17 -0.97 -7.43
C GLY A 56 -6.09 -1.68 -6.07
N ILE A 57 -6.79 -1.15 -5.07
CA ILE A 57 -6.94 -1.79 -3.77
C ILE A 57 -7.85 -3.02 -3.92
N CYS A 58 -7.40 -4.15 -3.39
CA CYS A 58 -8.16 -5.41 -3.38
C CYS A 58 -9.04 -5.52 -2.13
N GLU A 59 -8.44 -5.39 -0.94
CA GLU A 59 -9.07 -5.54 0.39
C GLU A 59 -8.32 -4.73 1.45
#